data_AF-A0A178XWS6-F1
#
_entry.id   AF-A0A178XWS6-F1
#
_cell.length_a   1.000
_cell.length_b   1.000
_cell.length_c   1.000
_cell.angle_alpha   90.00
_cell.angle_beta   90.00
_cell.angle_gamma   90.00
#
_symmetry.space_group_name_H-M   'P 1'
#
loop_
_entity.id
_entity.type
_entity.pdbx_description
1 polymer ?
#
loop_
_entity_poly.entity_id
_entity_poly.type
_entity_poly.pdbx_seq_one_letter_code
_entity_poly.pdbx_strand_id
1 'polypeptide(L)' 'MSTIGDLEERAGIGSSPQERVAFWIRFHHLDGTECLKAGVAELNRLITEREGLPATASYGFAAQTGKIAAA' A
#
# COMPACT_ATOMS: atom_id res chain seq x y z
N MET A 1 14.74 6.60 -12.19
CA MET A 1 14.07 5.36 -12.66
C MET A 1 13.99 4.45 -11.44
N SER A 2 12.81 4.28 -10.85
CA SER A 2 12.64 3.40 -9.70
C SER A 2 12.73 1.95 -10.15
N THR A 3 13.42 1.10 -9.38
CA THR A 3 13.50 -0.34 -9.64
C THR A 3 12.19 -1.02 -9.23
N ILE A 4 11.97 -2.26 -9.67
CA ILE A 4 10.84 -3.08 -9.20
C ILE A 4 10.84 -3.18 -7.67
N GLY A 5 12.02 -3.34 -7.05
CA GLY A 5 12.15 -3.41 -5.59
C GLY A 5 11.72 -2.11 -4.88
N ASP A 6 12.05 -0.95 -5.45
CA ASP A 6 11.61 0.35 -4.91
C ASP A 6 10.07 0.48 -4.97
N LEU A 7 9.45 -0.05 -6.03
CA LEU A 7 7.99 -0.03 -6.19
C LEU A 7 7.31 -1.02 -5.23
N GLU A 8 7.88 -2.21 -5.05
CA GLU A 8 7.41 -3.20 -4.06
C GLU A 8 7.41 -2.61 -2.64
N GLU A 9 8.51 -1.97 -2.24
CA GLU A 9 8.64 -1.36 -0.90
C GLU A 9 7.60 -0.26 -0.69
N ARG A 10 7.45 0.65 -1.66
CA ARG A 10 6.46 1.75 -1.58
C ARG A 10 5.02 1.23 -1.59
N ALA A 11 4.75 0.17 -2.33
CA ALA A 11 3.46 -0.53 -2.32
C ALA A 11 3.21 -1.29 -1.01
N GLY A 12 4.22 -1.41 -0.15
CA GLY A 12 4.15 -2.15 1.10
C GLY A 12 4.16 -3.67 0.92
N ILE A 13 4.70 -4.16 -0.20
CA ILE A 13 5.04 -5.57 -0.35
C ILE A 13 6.23 -5.84 0.57
N GLY A 14 6.07 -6.76 1.51
CA GLY A 14 7.13 -7.06 2.46
C GLY A 14 8.40 -7.56 1.76
N SER A 15 9.54 -7.32 2.41
CA SER A 15 10.86 -7.61 1.84
C SER A 15 11.18 -9.10 1.74
N SER A 16 10.31 -9.96 2.27
CA SER A 16 10.51 -11.40 2.22
C SER A 16 10.28 -11.96 0.81
N PRO A 17 11.07 -12.96 0.39
CA PRO A 17 10.83 -13.66 -0.88
C PRO A 17 9.42 -14.26 -0.98
N GLN A 18 8.84 -14.70 0.15
CA GLN A 18 7.50 -15.28 0.16
C GLN A 18 6.42 -14.24 -0.18
N GLU A 19 6.51 -13.03 0.38
CA GLU A 19 5.55 -11.96 0.11
C GLU A 19 5.64 -11.46 -1.34
N ARG A 20 6.85 -11.32 -1.87
CA ARG A 20 7.06 -10.98 -3.29
C ARG A 20 6.48 -12.05 -4.20
N VAL A 21 6.76 -13.33 -3.94
CA VAL A 21 6.22 -14.43 -4.76
C VAL A 21 4.70 -14.46 -4.68
N ALA A 22 4.10 -14.28 -3.51
CA ALA A 22 2.65 -14.22 -3.35
C ALA A 22 2.01 -13.07 -4.16
N PHE A 23 2.70 -11.94 -4.30
CA PHE A 23 2.26 -10.84 -5.16
C PHE A 23 2.35 -11.23 -6.64
N TRP A 24 3.52 -11.69 -7.09
CA TRP A 24 3.83 -11.93 -8.51
C TRP A 24 3.11 -13.15 -9.09
N ILE A 25 2.78 -14.16 -8.28
CA ILE A 25 2.10 -15.36 -8.77
C ILE A 25 0.71 -15.06 -9.35
N ARG A 26 0.09 -13.95 -8.98
CA ARG A 26 -1.18 -13.48 -9.57
C ARG A 26 -1.06 -13.15 -11.05
N PHE A 27 0.15 -12.80 -11.50
CA PHE A 27 0.46 -12.41 -12.88
C PHE A 27 1.19 -13.50 -13.68
N HIS A 28 1.46 -14.68 -13.08
CA HIS A 28 2.24 -15.74 -13.73
C HIS A 28 1.62 -16.27 -15.03
N HIS A 29 0.32 -16.03 -15.22
CA HIS A 29 -0.42 -16.42 -16.42
C HIS A 29 -0.14 -15.51 -17.62
N LEU A 30 0.59 -14.41 -17.43
CA LEU A 30 0.97 -13.46 -18.46
C LEU A 30 2.39 -13.74 -18.94
N ASP A 31 2.61 -13.65 -20.25
CA ASP A 31 3.93 -13.89 -20.83
C ASP A 31 4.89 -12.73 -20.60
N GLY A 32 6.05 -13.03 -20.02
CA GLY A 32 7.24 -12.18 -19.97
C GLY A 32 6.95 -10.71 -19.63
N THR A 33 7.03 -9.84 -20.64
CA THR A 33 6.85 -8.39 -20.49
C THR A 33 5.46 -7.99 -20.01
N GLU A 34 4.41 -8.75 -20.34
CA GLU A 34 3.04 -8.43 -19.91
C GLU A 34 2.84 -8.72 -18.42
N CYS A 35 3.49 -9.76 -17.88
CA CYS A 35 3.53 -10.02 -16.43
C CYS A 35 4.14 -8.83 -15.68
N LEU A 36 5.28 -8.32 -16.17
CA LEU A 36 5.96 -7.17 -15.57
C LEU A 36 5.11 -5.90 -15.66
N LYS A 37 4.48 -5.61 -16.81
CA LYS A 37 3.61 -4.44 -16.97
C LYS A 37 2.40 -4.51 -16.03
N ALA A 38 1.74 -5.66 -15.94
CA ALA A 38 0.59 -5.85 -15.06
C ALA A 38 0.97 -5.71 -13.58
N GLY A 39 2.09 -6.30 -13.18
CA GLY A 39 2.59 -6.15 -11.81
C GLY A 39 2.99 -4.71 -11.49
N VAL A 40 3.69 -4.00 -12.39
CA VAL A 40 4.02 -2.58 -12.20
C VAL A 40 2.77 -1.70 -12.12
N ALA A 41 1.75 -1.97 -12.93
CA ALA A 41 0.49 -1.25 -12.86
C ALA A 41 -0.20 -1.44 -11.50
N GLU A 42 -0.23 -2.66 -10.97
CA GLU A 42 -0.80 -2.95 -9.66
C GLU A 42 0.05 -2.36 -8.51
N LEU A 43 1.38 -2.40 -8.59
CA LEU A 43 2.25 -1.73 -7.61
C LEU A 43 1.95 -0.23 -7.56
N ASN A 44 1.82 0.44 -8.70
CA ASN A 44 1.45 1.86 -8.75
C ASN A 44 0.05 2.12 -8.19
N ARG A 45 -0.91 1.21 -8.40
CA ARG A 45 -2.25 1.31 -7.80
C ARG A 45 -2.17 1.25 -6.27
N LEU A 46 -1.41 0.28 -5.73
CA LEU A 46 -1.20 0.13 -4.28
C LEU A 46 -0.46 1.32 -3.67
N ILE A 47 0.57 1.83 -4.36
CA ILE A 47 1.27 3.05 -3.95
C ILE A 47 0.30 4.23 -3.90
N THR A 48 -0.51 4.41 -4.94
CA THR A 48 -1.51 5.49 -4.99
C THR A 48 -2.56 5.35 -3.89
N GLU A 49 -3.00 4.12 -3.58
CA GLU A 49 -3.92 3.85 -2.48
C GLU A 49 -3.28 4.22 -1.13
N ARG A 50 -2.02 3.86 -0.91
CA ARG A 50 -1.29 4.14 0.35
C ARG A 50 -0.91 5.61 0.51
N GLU A 51 -0.48 6.26 -0.56
CA GLU A 51 -0.05 7.66 -0.58
C GLU A 51 -1.24 8.62 -0.69
N GLY A 52 -2.36 8.18 -1.29
CA GLY A 52 -3.60 8.92 -1.43
C GLY A 52 -4.54 8.82 -0.23
N LEU A 53 -4.34 7.84 0.66
CA LEU A 53 -4.93 7.86 1.99
C LEU A 53 -4.16 8.88 2.85
N PRO A 54 -4.81 9.90 3.43
CA PRO A 54 -4.14 10.76 4.40
C PRO A 54 -3.65 9.87 5.55
N ALA A 55 -2.43 10.10 6.03
CA ALA A 55 -1.81 9.44 7.19
C ALA A 55 -2.51 9.79 8.52
N THR A 56 -3.84 9.78 8.55
CA THR A 56 -4.71 10.13 9.68
C THR A 56 -5.74 9.01 9.90
N ALA A 57 -5.26 7.81 10.17
CA ALA A 57 -5.98 6.83 10.98
C ALA A 57 -5.21 6.52 12.28
N SER A 58 -4.40 7.47 12.73
CA SER A 58 -3.92 7.55 14.12
C SER A 58 -4.28 8.92 14.68
N TYR A 59 -5.57 9.15 14.88
CA TYR A 59 -6.02 10.10 15.90
C TYR A 59 -6.75 9.28 16.94
N GLY A 60 -6.07 9.10 18.07
CA GLY A 60 -6.65 8.52 19.27
C GLY A 60 -7.93 9.26 19.63
N PHE A 61 -8.95 8.48 19.97
CA PHE A 61 -10.16 8.94 20.61
C PHE A 61 -9.80 9.45 22.02
N ALA A 62 -9.21 10.64 22.13
CA ALA A 62 -9.10 11.35 23.39
C ALA A 62 -10.42 12.11 23.59
N ALA A 63 -11.21 11.57 24.51
CA ALA A 63 -12.50 12.07 24.96
C ALA A 63 -12.59 13.60 25.01
N GLN A 64 -13.56 14.15 24.28
CA GLN A 64 -14.02 15.52 24.48
C GLN A 64 -14.80 15.59 25.80
N THR A 65 -14.10 15.86 26.90
CA THR A 65 -14.71 16.27 28.18
C THR A 65 -15.24 17.69 28.04
N GLY A 66 -16.40 17.81 27.39
CA GLY A 66 -17.20 19.04 27.35
C GLY A 66 -17.97 19.21 28.66
N LYS A 67 -17.35 19.94 29.59
CA LYS A 67 -17.91 20.47 30.82
C LYS A 67 -19.09 21.41 30.50
N ILE A 68 -20.34 20.94 30.57
CA ILE A 68 -21.49 21.84 30.65
C ILE A 68 -21.70 22.24 32.11
N ALA A 69 -21.26 23.45 32.42
CA ALA A 69 -21.51 24.12 33.69
C ALA A 69 -22.98 24.58 33.75
N ALA A 70 -23.53 24.51 34.96
CA ALA A 70 -24.87 24.93 35.34
C ALA A 70 -25.12 26.43 35.12
N ALA A 71 -26.39 26.75 34.81
CA ALA A 71 -27.11 27.92 35.31
C ALA A 71 -28.61 27.64 35.19
#